data_AF-A0A1A3GIV6-F1
#
_entry.id   AF-A0A1A3GIV6-F1
#
_cell.length_a   1.000
_cell.length_b   1.000
_cell.length_c   1.000
_cell.angle_alpha   90.00
_cell.angle_beta   90.00
_cell.angle_gamma   90.00
#
_symmetry.space_group_name_H-M   'P 1'
#
loop_
_entity.id
_entity.type
_entity.pdbx_description
1 polymer ?
#
loop_
_entity_poly.entity_id
_entity_poly.type
_entity_poly.pdbx_seq_one_letter_code
_entity_poly.pdbx_strand_id
1 'polypeptide(L)'
;MSRRHIAVVLAAVVVGGCANSEPGQAEKPAGGPPSSVVDASLLGSGNFPVTPTPPLGTAGVMSTGALIDARRLADDVVGPWEIDPQMVVPGQSRAVVIPGAPALGTILPAAVASTAGAHNMLYGFASDRQSPGRWRLMNGVLRFPDASAAGVAAADLAGAVARLAPTSDHPVPISGHPDAQAVTFGSNLDAGPDQPVTLYAFTPHGPYVLTQLVYAPDQDAAATAVAATLTAQVPRIDQFVPTDPEKFAALPMDPSGMLSHTMPPPTFPDPPSSRLPDAKVGSYLPRAALHFQDDPAGVAPLFEAAGLREMTYDQTILYRVKDAAAAKKLVDDLADLTGRTEVSTRPANAVDFLPGSRCVQSEMDPTMTNGSMFYCFAALNDTVIAVHNADATGARQETAAQYKMLLTP
;
A
#
# COMPACT_ATOMS: atom_id res chain seq x y z
N MET A 1 26.43 3.29 -94.00
CA MET A 1 25.87 3.21 -92.64
C MET A 1 26.80 3.98 -91.71
N SER A 2 26.28 5.07 -91.16
CA SER A 2 26.97 6.03 -90.28
C SER A 2 27.19 5.45 -88.89
N ARG A 3 28.33 5.74 -88.25
CA ARG A 3 28.37 6.01 -86.81
C ARG A 3 29.58 6.88 -86.43
N ARG A 4 29.23 8.07 -85.94
CA ARG A 4 30.06 9.16 -85.43
C ARG A 4 30.57 8.85 -84.01
N HIS A 5 31.71 9.44 -83.68
CA HIS A 5 32.28 9.62 -82.34
C HIS A 5 31.35 10.42 -81.42
N ILE A 6 31.48 10.26 -80.08
CA ILE A 6 31.43 11.33 -79.06
C ILE A 6 31.91 10.80 -77.69
N ALA A 7 32.65 11.67 -77.00
CA ALA A 7 33.27 11.54 -75.69
C ALA A 7 32.26 11.52 -74.52
N VAL A 8 32.65 10.91 -73.39
CA VAL A 8 31.89 10.93 -72.14
C VAL A 8 32.61 11.84 -71.13
N VAL A 9 31.88 12.82 -70.61
CA VAL A 9 32.26 13.75 -69.55
C VAL A 9 31.79 13.17 -68.21
N LEU A 10 32.68 13.15 -67.19
CA LEU A 10 32.36 12.79 -65.81
C LEU A 10 31.71 14.00 -65.10
N ALA A 11 30.51 13.84 -64.56
CA ALA A 11 29.88 14.80 -63.65
C ALA A 11 29.70 14.14 -62.26
N ALA A 12 30.33 14.71 -61.24
CA ALA A 12 30.18 14.29 -59.85
C ALA A 12 28.93 14.96 -59.24
N VAL A 13 27.96 14.16 -58.80
CA VAL A 13 26.75 14.62 -58.11
C VAL A 13 27.00 14.56 -56.60
N VAL A 14 26.92 15.71 -55.93
CA VAL A 14 26.89 15.86 -54.48
C VAL A 14 25.47 15.54 -54.02
N VAL A 15 25.28 14.46 -53.25
CA VAL A 15 23.99 14.17 -52.60
C VAL A 15 23.96 14.92 -51.27
N GLY A 16 23.31 16.08 -51.24
CA GLY A 16 22.86 16.72 -50.00
C GLY A 16 21.66 15.94 -49.45
N GLY A 17 21.78 15.41 -48.24
CA GLY A 17 20.68 14.76 -47.54
C GLY A 17 19.66 15.80 -47.08
N CYS A 18 18.45 15.76 -47.64
CA CYS A 18 17.30 16.51 -47.15
C CYS A 18 16.84 15.91 -45.82
N ALA A 19 16.81 16.73 -44.77
CA ALA A 19 16.05 16.43 -43.55
C ALA A 19 14.56 16.67 -43.85
N ASN A 20 13.74 15.64 -43.66
CA ASN A 20 12.28 15.77 -43.65
C ASN A 20 11.86 16.17 -42.23
N SER A 21 11.72 17.46 -41.98
CA SER A 21 11.13 17.97 -40.74
C SER A 21 9.61 17.90 -40.83
N GLU A 22 8.97 17.01 -40.07
CA GLU A 22 7.53 17.12 -39.80
C GLU A 22 7.28 18.22 -38.75
N PRO A 23 6.37 19.18 -38.98
CA PRO A 23 6.04 20.19 -38.00
C PRO A 23 5.35 19.57 -36.78
N GLY A 24 5.99 19.60 -35.61
CA GLY A 24 5.37 19.23 -34.32
C GLY A 24 6.17 18.27 -33.43
N GLN A 25 7.27 17.69 -33.92
CA GLN A 25 8.21 16.94 -33.08
C GLN A 25 9.42 17.81 -32.73
N ALA A 26 9.73 17.91 -31.44
CA ALA A 26 10.97 18.53 -30.98
C ALA A 26 12.16 17.64 -31.34
N GLU A 27 13.06 18.13 -32.20
CA GLU A 27 14.29 17.41 -32.54
C GLU A 27 15.29 17.44 -31.38
N LYS A 28 15.85 16.27 -31.07
CA LYS A 28 16.93 16.08 -30.11
C LYS A 28 18.18 16.85 -30.59
N PRO A 29 18.84 17.67 -29.75
CA PRO A 29 20.13 18.25 -30.10
C PRO A 29 21.16 17.14 -30.38
N ALA A 30 21.85 17.25 -31.52
CA ALA A 30 22.95 16.34 -31.85
C ALA A 30 24.06 16.48 -30.79
N GLY A 31 24.26 15.44 -29.97
CA GLY A 31 25.30 15.40 -28.93
C GLY A 31 24.84 15.05 -27.51
N GLY A 32 23.53 14.86 -27.28
CA GLY A 32 23.04 14.36 -25.98
C GLY A 32 23.47 12.91 -25.67
N PRO A 33 23.40 12.46 -24.40
CA PRO A 33 23.72 11.10 -23.99
C PRO A 33 23.03 10.03 -24.88
N PRO A 34 23.59 8.80 -24.98
CA PRO A 34 22.93 7.70 -25.67
C PRO A 34 21.49 7.58 -25.19
N SER A 35 20.58 7.17 -26.08
CA SER A 35 19.11 7.17 -25.90
C SER A 35 18.56 6.39 -24.69
N SER A 36 19.44 5.78 -23.90
CA SER A 36 19.14 5.07 -22.65
C SER A 36 19.41 5.87 -21.37
N VAL A 37 20.09 7.03 -21.44
CA VAL A 37 20.38 7.85 -20.25
C VAL A 37 19.41 9.01 -20.19
N VAL A 38 18.54 8.98 -19.19
CA VAL A 38 17.58 10.07 -18.89
C VAL A 38 18.36 11.31 -18.47
N ASP A 39 18.15 12.42 -19.19
CA ASP A 39 18.67 13.73 -18.79
C ASP A 39 17.71 14.35 -17.76
N ALA A 40 18.10 14.28 -16.50
CA ALA A 40 17.30 14.77 -15.38
C ALA A 40 16.99 16.28 -15.48
N SER A 41 17.80 17.08 -16.20
CA SER A 41 17.54 18.51 -16.37
C SER A 41 16.32 18.81 -17.23
N LEU A 42 15.93 17.86 -18.11
CA LEU A 42 14.76 17.98 -18.99
C LEU A 42 13.45 17.53 -18.31
N LEU A 43 13.54 16.79 -17.19
CA LEU A 43 12.37 16.32 -16.47
C LEU A 43 11.64 17.49 -15.81
N GLY A 44 10.37 17.71 -16.17
CA GLY A 44 9.53 18.75 -15.56
C GLY A 44 8.96 18.29 -14.22
N SER A 45 9.51 18.74 -13.10
CA SER A 45 9.09 18.35 -11.74
C SER A 45 7.99 19.24 -11.13
N GLY A 46 7.59 20.31 -11.82
CA GLY A 46 6.66 21.30 -11.25
C GLY A 46 7.14 21.86 -9.92
N ASN A 47 6.23 21.99 -8.96
CA ASN A 47 6.50 22.46 -7.59
C ASN A 47 6.77 21.32 -6.59
N PHE A 48 6.87 20.06 -7.06
CA PHE A 48 7.13 18.94 -6.17
C PHE A 48 8.60 18.92 -5.72
N PRO A 49 8.89 18.49 -4.48
CA PRO A 49 10.25 18.44 -3.98
C PRO A 49 11.07 17.40 -4.75
N VAL A 50 12.33 17.75 -5.05
CA VAL A 50 13.26 16.91 -5.81
C VAL A 50 14.49 16.51 -4.98
N THR A 51 14.55 16.96 -3.73
CA THR A 51 15.65 16.68 -2.81
C THR A 51 15.16 15.73 -1.72
N PRO A 52 15.89 14.64 -1.44
CA PRO A 52 15.57 13.76 -0.32
C PRO A 52 15.54 14.52 1.00
N THR A 53 14.80 13.97 1.96
CA THR A 53 14.91 14.43 3.35
C THR A 53 16.26 13.99 3.92
N PRO A 54 16.82 14.71 4.92
CA PRO A 54 18.00 14.24 5.63
C PRO A 54 17.78 12.84 6.22
N PRO A 55 18.85 12.06 6.47
CA PRO A 55 18.73 10.76 7.14
C PRO A 55 17.87 10.86 8.40
N LEU A 56 16.85 10.01 8.50
CA LEU A 56 15.84 10.12 9.54
C LEU A 56 16.38 9.78 10.94
N GLY A 57 17.45 8.99 11.03
CA GLY A 57 18.06 8.62 12.31
C GLY A 57 17.21 7.64 13.12
N THR A 58 17.24 7.76 14.45
CA THR A 58 16.48 6.91 15.37
C THR A 58 15.14 7.52 15.76
N ALA A 59 14.18 6.69 16.15
CA ALA A 59 12.85 7.10 16.60
C ALA A 59 12.86 8.20 17.68
N GLY A 60 13.86 8.19 18.59
CA GLY A 60 14.09 9.20 19.62
C GLY A 60 13.09 9.17 20.77
N VAL A 61 11.86 8.70 20.52
CA VAL A 61 10.78 8.55 21.50
C VAL A 61 10.06 7.22 21.32
N MET A 62 9.49 6.73 22.41
CA MET A 62 8.85 5.41 22.48
C MET A 62 7.68 5.25 21.50
N SER A 63 6.85 6.28 21.34
CA SER A 63 5.68 6.26 20.45
C SER A 63 6.05 6.12 18.98
N THR A 64 7.11 6.79 18.52
CA THR A 64 7.62 6.66 17.15
C THR A 64 8.20 5.27 16.92
N GLY A 65 8.93 4.72 17.91
CA GLY A 65 9.45 3.35 17.83
C GLY A 65 8.36 2.28 17.80
N ALA A 66 7.32 2.43 18.63
CA ALA A 66 6.14 1.58 18.60
C ALA A 66 5.47 1.58 17.23
N LEU A 67 5.40 2.74 16.58
CA LEU A 67 4.83 2.88 15.24
C LEU A 67 5.68 2.18 14.15
N ILE A 68 7.01 2.23 14.26
CA ILE A 68 7.92 1.45 13.38
C ILE A 68 7.67 -0.05 13.56
N ASP A 69 7.57 -0.51 14.80
CA ASP A 69 7.35 -1.93 15.10
C ASP A 69 5.94 -2.40 14.65
N ALA A 70 4.94 -1.51 14.69
CA ALA A 70 3.60 -1.75 14.14
C ALA A 70 3.60 -1.97 12.62
N ARG A 71 4.46 -1.24 11.88
CA ARG A 71 4.61 -1.43 10.43
C ARG A 71 5.36 -2.71 10.10
N ARG A 72 6.36 -3.08 10.92
CA ARG A 72 7.05 -4.37 10.80
C ARG A 72 6.10 -5.54 11.04
N LEU A 73 5.24 -5.44 12.05
CA LEU A 73 4.20 -6.44 12.36
C LEU A 73 3.31 -6.75 11.14
N ALA A 74 3.09 -5.79 10.24
CA ALA A 74 2.23 -5.97 9.09
C ALA A 74 2.65 -7.12 8.15
N ASP A 75 3.94 -7.53 8.12
CA ASP A 75 4.37 -8.67 7.31
C ASP A 75 3.87 -10.01 7.85
N ASP A 76 3.55 -10.02 9.15
CA ASP A 76 3.07 -11.16 9.91
C ASP A 76 1.56 -11.08 10.20
N VAL A 77 0.82 -10.18 9.54
CA VAL A 77 -0.64 -10.15 9.56
C VAL A 77 -1.19 -10.80 8.29
N VAL A 78 -2.12 -11.72 8.45
CA VAL A 78 -2.80 -12.39 7.34
C VAL A 78 -3.83 -11.46 6.72
N GLY A 79 -3.74 -11.26 5.40
CA GLY A 79 -4.71 -10.49 4.64
C GLY A 79 -6.02 -11.27 4.43
N PRO A 80 -7.19 -10.62 4.45
CA PRO A 80 -8.47 -11.28 4.17
C PRO A 80 -8.52 -12.08 2.86
N TRP A 81 -7.80 -11.62 1.82
CA TRP A 81 -7.70 -12.29 0.52
C TRP A 81 -6.96 -13.63 0.57
N GLU A 82 -6.14 -13.87 1.61
CA GLU A 82 -5.50 -15.17 1.87
C GLU A 82 -6.49 -16.19 2.45
N ILE A 83 -7.62 -15.72 3.00
CA ILE A 83 -8.68 -16.57 3.59
C ILE A 83 -9.78 -16.83 2.57
N ASP A 84 -10.24 -15.78 1.89
CA ASP A 84 -11.21 -15.87 0.80
C ASP A 84 -10.73 -15.00 -0.38
N PRO A 85 -10.39 -15.60 -1.54
CA PRO A 85 -9.94 -14.86 -2.73
C PRO A 85 -10.93 -13.81 -3.25
N GLN A 86 -12.21 -13.84 -2.84
CA GLN A 86 -13.19 -12.82 -3.20
C GLN A 86 -13.04 -11.52 -2.39
N MET A 87 -12.28 -11.53 -1.30
CA MET A 87 -12.05 -10.38 -0.40
C MET A 87 -11.02 -9.40 -0.96
N VAL A 88 -11.23 -8.92 -2.18
CA VAL A 88 -10.32 -7.99 -2.86
C VAL A 88 -10.74 -6.54 -2.70
N VAL A 89 -12.04 -6.28 -2.50
CA VAL A 89 -12.56 -4.91 -2.39
C VAL A 89 -12.03 -4.29 -1.11
N PRO A 90 -11.34 -3.14 -1.16
CA PRO A 90 -10.85 -2.49 0.04
C PRO A 90 -12.01 -2.13 0.99
N GLY A 91 -11.90 -2.51 2.26
CA GLY A 91 -12.77 -1.97 3.30
C GLY A 91 -12.46 -0.49 3.55
N GLN A 92 -13.26 0.17 4.40
CA GLN A 92 -13.06 1.61 4.66
C GLN A 92 -11.65 1.93 5.17
N SER A 93 -11.04 1.01 5.91
CA SER A 93 -9.75 1.25 6.56
C SER A 93 -8.56 0.62 5.80
N ARG A 94 -8.81 -0.30 4.85
CA ARG A 94 -7.80 -1.02 4.04
C ARG A 94 -6.67 -1.65 4.90
N ALA A 95 -5.49 -1.02 4.90
CA ALA A 95 -4.39 -1.28 5.81
C ALA A 95 -4.41 -0.25 6.95
N VAL A 96 -4.41 -0.71 8.19
CA VAL A 96 -4.51 0.13 9.39
C VAL A 96 -3.28 -0.09 10.25
N VAL A 97 -2.41 0.92 10.32
CA VAL A 97 -1.35 0.97 11.31
C VAL A 97 -1.94 1.59 12.58
N ILE A 98 -1.89 0.86 13.69
CA ILE A 98 -2.55 1.23 14.95
C ILE A 98 -1.47 1.66 15.95
N PRO A 99 -1.18 2.97 16.09
CA PRO A 99 -0.13 3.46 17.01
C PRO A 99 -0.46 3.29 18.50
N GLY A 100 -1.68 2.87 18.84
CA GLY A 100 -2.13 2.67 20.22
C GLY A 100 -3.65 2.60 20.30
N ALA A 101 -4.18 2.41 21.50
CA ALA A 101 -5.60 2.17 21.75
C ALA A 101 -6.57 3.23 21.15
N PRO A 102 -6.27 4.55 21.14
CA PRO A 102 -7.17 5.53 20.53
C PRO A 102 -7.43 5.27 19.03
N ALA A 103 -6.46 4.71 18.30
CA ALA A 103 -6.61 4.39 16.89
C ALA A 103 -7.50 3.17 16.62
N LEU A 104 -7.81 2.35 17.64
CA LEU A 104 -8.75 1.23 17.50
C LEU A 104 -10.17 1.68 17.17
N GLY A 105 -10.55 2.93 17.43
CA GLY A 105 -11.85 3.47 17.03
C GLY A 105 -12.09 3.46 15.51
N THR A 106 -11.03 3.26 14.71
CA THR A 106 -11.12 3.07 13.24
C THR A 106 -11.59 1.68 12.83
N ILE A 107 -11.56 0.71 13.74
CA ILE A 107 -11.84 -0.71 13.47
C ILE A 107 -12.78 -1.37 14.47
N LEU A 108 -12.94 -0.80 15.66
CA LEU A 108 -13.84 -1.26 16.71
C LEU A 108 -14.78 -0.13 17.13
N PRO A 109 -15.98 -0.43 17.66
CA PRO A 109 -16.81 0.57 18.30
C PRO A 109 -16.04 1.33 19.39
N ALA A 110 -16.24 2.65 19.50
CA ALA A 110 -15.43 3.51 20.38
C ALA A 110 -15.39 3.04 21.85
N ALA A 111 -16.51 2.53 22.38
CA ALA A 111 -16.60 2.00 23.74
C ALA A 111 -15.84 0.67 23.93
N VAL A 112 -15.60 -0.09 22.86
CA VAL A 112 -14.76 -1.30 22.88
C VAL A 112 -13.30 -0.89 22.77
N ALA A 113 -12.97 0.01 21.85
CA ALA A 113 -11.62 0.54 21.63
C ALA A 113 -10.97 1.12 22.91
N SER A 114 -11.73 1.84 23.72
CA SER A 114 -11.24 2.42 24.98
C SER A 114 -10.77 1.36 26.00
N THR A 115 -11.26 0.14 25.89
CA THR A 115 -10.92 -0.98 26.80
C THR A 115 -9.48 -1.46 26.61
N ALA A 116 -8.96 -1.46 25.38
CA ALA A 116 -7.58 -1.84 25.11
C ALA A 116 -6.56 -0.88 25.74
N GLY A 117 -6.94 0.40 25.91
CA GLY A 117 -6.08 1.41 26.53
C GLY A 117 -5.82 1.14 28.01
N ALA A 118 -6.79 0.53 28.71
CA ALA A 118 -6.65 0.16 30.12
C ALA A 118 -5.55 -0.91 30.36
N HIS A 119 -5.19 -1.65 29.32
CA HIS A 119 -4.22 -2.75 29.36
C HIS A 119 -2.88 -2.39 28.72
N ASN A 120 -2.62 -1.08 28.55
CA ASN A 120 -1.35 -0.55 28.01
C ASN A 120 -1.00 -1.13 26.63
N MET A 121 -1.99 -1.28 25.75
CA MET A 121 -1.75 -1.65 24.35
C MET A 121 -0.64 -0.77 23.74
N LEU A 122 0.38 -1.40 23.17
CA LEU A 122 1.55 -0.74 22.64
C LEU A 122 1.31 -0.24 21.21
N TYR A 123 0.81 -1.13 20.33
CA TYR A 123 0.50 -0.84 18.93
C TYR A 123 -0.26 -2.02 18.31
N GLY A 124 -0.63 -1.94 17.04
CA GLY A 124 -1.14 -3.07 16.26
C GLY A 124 -1.15 -2.79 14.76
N PHE A 125 -1.59 -3.78 14.00
CA PHE A 125 -1.89 -3.64 12.59
C PHE A 125 -3.17 -4.40 12.25
N ALA A 126 -3.97 -3.88 11.32
CA ALA A 126 -5.15 -4.57 10.81
C ALA A 126 -5.29 -4.42 9.29
N SER A 127 -5.88 -5.44 8.68
CA SER A 127 -6.27 -5.45 7.28
C SER A 127 -7.77 -5.68 7.17
N ASP A 128 -8.45 -4.81 6.43
CA ASP A 128 -9.90 -4.75 6.28
C ASP A 128 -10.29 -4.80 4.81
N ARG A 129 -10.99 -5.87 4.42
CA ARG A 129 -11.50 -6.03 3.06
C ARG A 129 -12.91 -6.59 3.02
N GLN A 130 -13.52 -6.44 1.86
CA GLN A 130 -14.85 -6.88 1.55
C GLN A 130 -14.86 -7.68 0.25
N SER A 131 -15.89 -8.51 0.10
CA SER A 131 -16.27 -9.05 -1.18
C SER A 131 -17.23 -8.09 -1.90
N PRO A 132 -17.40 -8.22 -3.23
CA PRO A 132 -18.44 -7.47 -3.96
C PRO A 132 -19.85 -7.67 -3.40
N GLY A 133 -20.11 -8.82 -2.76
CA GLY A 133 -21.37 -9.14 -2.08
C GLY A 133 -21.54 -8.50 -0.70
N ARG A 134 -20.66 -7.56 -0.32
CA ARG A 134 -20.62 -6.86 0.98
C ARG A 134 -20.32 -7.73 2.20
N TRP A 135 -19.83 -8.96 2.02
CA TRP A 135 -19.19 -9.70 3.12
C TRP A 135 -17.92 -8.94 3.50
N ARG A 136 -17.70 -8.67 4.78
CA ARG A 136 -16.48 -8.03 5.30
C ARG A 136 -15.69 -8.99 6.17
N LEU A 137 -14.37 -9.00 6.01
CA LEU A 137 -13.43 -9.59 6.96
C LEU A 137 -12.34 -8.57 7.26
N MET A 138 -12.24 -8.21 8.53
CA MET A 138 -11.08 -7.53 9.07
C MET A 138 -10.32 -8.47 9.99
N ASN A 139 -9.02 -8.58 9.78
CA ASN A 139 -8.10 -9.28 10.65
C ASN A 139 -7.06 -8.31 11.20
N GLY A 140 -6.81 -8.33 12.51
CA GLY A 140 -5.82 -7.48 13.16
C GLY A 140 -5.07 -8.18 14.28
N VAL A 141 -3.87 -7.69 14.55
CA VAL A 141 -3.00 -8.16 15.62
C VAL A 141 -2.64 -6.97 16.50
N LEU A 142 -2.95 -7.06 17.79
CA LEU A 142 -2.71 -6.01 18.78
C LEU A 142 -1.61 -6.47 19.73
N ARG A 143 -0.58 -5.65 19.92
CA ARG A 143 0.56 -5.91 20.82
C ARG A 143 0.30 -5.29 22.20
N PHE A 144 0.43 -6.09 23.24
CA PHE A 144 0.38 -5.67 24.65
C PHE A 144 1.76 -5.77 25.31
N PRO A 145 1.99 -5.31 26.54
CA PRO A 145 3.31 -5.45 27.17
C PRO A 145 3.74 -6.92 27.31
N ASP A 146 2.81 -7.78 27.74
CA ASP A 146 3.03 -9.19 28.01
C ASP A 146 1.77 -10.05 27.79
N ALA A 147 1.90 -11.37 27.99
CA ALA A 147 0.82 -12.32 27.80
C ALA A 147 -0.33 -12.20 28.81
N SER A 148 -0.03 -11.76 30.04
CA SER A 148 -1.07 -11.53 31.04
C SER A 148 -1.94 -10.34 30.64
N ALA A 149 -1.32 -9.23 30.23
CA ALA A 149 -2.03 -8.04 29.74
C ALA A 149 -2.86 -8.36 28.50
N ALA A 150 -2.33 -9.13 27.55
CA ALA A 150 -3.08 -9.58 26.37
C ALA A 150 -4.28 -10.46 26.74
N GLY A 151 -4.10 -11.42 27.67
CA GLY A 151 -5.17 -12.31 28.14
C GLY A 151 -6.34 -11.56 28.76
N VAL A 152 -6.06 -10.61 29.66
CA VAL A 152 -7.10 -9.78 30.28
C VAL A 152 -7.74 -8.84 29.25
N ALA A 153 -6.94 -8.25 28.36
CA ALA A 153 -7.46 -7.37 27.32
C ALA A 153 -8.43 -8.09 26.37
N ALA A 154 -8.15 -9.32 25.96
CA ALA A 154 -9.07 -10.11 25.13
C ALA A 154 -10.43 -10.30 25.82
N ALA A 155 -10.41 -10.72 27.09
CA ALA A 155 -11.61 -10.92 27.90
C ALA A 155 -12.43 -9.63 28.06
N ASP A 156 -11.75 -8.52 28.35
CA ASP A 156 -12.42 -7.25 28.54
C ASP A 156 -12.97 -6.67 27.23
N LEU A 157 -12.27 -6.86 26.10
CA LEU A 157 -12.74 -6.47 24.76
C LEU A 157 -14.00 -7.24 24.36
N ALA A 158 -13.99 -8.57 24.51
CA ALA A 158 -15.16 -9.41 24.24
C ALA A 158 -16.34 -9.02 25.16
N GLY A 159 -16.07 -8.81 26.46
CA GLY A 159 -17.06 -8.33 27.41
C GLY A 159 -17.58 -6.93 27.08
N ALA A 160 -16.75 -6.04 26.52
CA ALA A 160 -17.17 -4.71 26.10
C ALA A 160 -18.13 -4.78 24.91
N VAL A 161 -17.87 -5.66 23.92
CA VAL A 161 -18.82 -5.90 22.82
C VAL A 161 -20.14 -6.40 23.38
N ALA A 162 -20.14 -7.45 24.21
CA ALA A 162 -21.36 -8.01 24.79
C ALA A 162 -22.20 -7.01 25.61
N ARG A 163 -21.57 -5.96 26.16
CA ARG A 163 -22.27 -4.90 26.90
C ARG A 163 -22.93 -3.85 26.00
N LEU A 164 -22.59 -3.78 24.71
CA LEU A 164 -23.19 -2.80 23.79
C LEU A 164 -24.66 -3.11 23.53
N ALA A 165 -25.01 -4.37 23.30
CA ALA A 165 -26.39 -4.80 23.18
C ALA A 165 -26.62 -6.17 23.87
N PRO A 166 -26.71 -6.21 25.22
CA PRO A 166 -26.75 -7.45 26.00
C PRO A 166 -27.88 -8.43 25.67
N THR A 167 -28.95 -7.94 25.04
CA THR A 167 -30.13 -8.74 24.66
C THR A 167 -30.00 -9.42 23.30
N SER A 168 -29.04 -9.01 22.48
CA SER A 168 -28.81 -9.50 21.11
C SER A 168 -27.38 -10.03 20.89
N ASP A 169 -26.45 -9.66 21.76
CA ASP A 169 -25.05 -10.04 21.67
C ASP A 169 -24.85 -11.33 22.44
N HIS A 170 -24.40 -12.37 21.74
CA HIS A 170 -24.28 -13.72 22.29
C HIS A 170 -22.90 -14.31 21.99
N PRO A 171 -22.32 -15.09 22.92
CA PRO A 171 -21.09 -15.82 22.65
C PRO A 171 -21.25 -16.81 21.50
N VAL A 172 -20.26 -16.89 20.62
CA VAL A 172 -20.21 -17.82 19.50
C VAL A 172 -18.97 -18.71 19.64
N PRO A 173 -19.12 -20.05 19.71
CA PRO A 173 -17.97 -20.96 19.71
C PRO A 173 -17.24 -20.91 18.37
N ILE A 174 -15.90 -20.88 18.40
CA ILE A 174 -15.07 -20.97 17.19
C ILE A 174 -14.43 -22.36 17.13
N SER A 175 -14.76 -23.12 16.08
CA SER A 175 -14.26 -24.48 15.90
C SER A 175 -12.73 -24.48 15.78
N GLY A 176 -12.06 -25.35 16.55
CA GLY A 176 -10.60 -25.46 16.58
C GLY A 176 -9.88 -24.40 17.43
N HIS A 177 -10.59 -23.37 17.92
CA HIS A 177 -10.03 -22.25 18.68
C HIS A 177 -10.88 -21.97 19.94
N PRO A 178 -10.88 -22.85 20.95
CA PRO A 178 -11.70 -22.69 22.17
C PRO A 178 -11.28 -21.52 23.06
N ASP A 179 -10.09 -20.98 22.82
CA ASP A 179 -9.51 -19.78 23.42
C ASP A 179 -10.04 -18.48 22.78
N ALA A 180 -10.64 -18.55 21.59
CA ALA A 180 -11.25 -17.41 20.92
C ALA A 180 -12.56 -17.00 21.61
N GLN A 181 -12.63 -15.74 22.00
CA GLN A 181 -13.81 -15.13 22.60
C GLN A 181 -14.55 -14.33 21.53
N ALA A 182 -15.52 -14.99 20.90
CA ALA A 182 -16.34 -14.37 19.86
C ALA A 182 -17.73 -14.00 20.37
N VAL A 183 -18.21 -12.82 19.96
CA VAL A 183 -19.49 -12.25 20.38
C VAL A 183 -20.17 -11.61 19.17
N THR A 184 -21.45 -11.92 18.94
CA THR A 184 -22.25 -11.21 17.95
C THR A 184 -22.44 -9.75 18.35
N PHE A 185 -22.64 -8.87 17.38
CA PHE A 185 -22.92 -7.45 17.61
C PHE A 185 -24.23 -7.04 16.93
N GLY A 186 -25.20 -6.67 17.76
CA GLY A 186 -26.62 -6.56 17.45
C GLY A 186 -27.10 -5.21 16.92
N SER A 187 -26.30 -4.48 16.12
CA SER A 187 -26.88 -3.39 15.32
C SER A 187 -27.91 -3.90 14.29
N ASN A 188 -27.94 -5.21 14.04
CA ASN A 188 -28.94 -5.90 13.24
C ASN A 188 -30.01 -6.46 14.20
N LEU A 189 -31.16 -5.78 14.29
CA LEU A 189 -32.24 -6.10 15.23
C LEU A 189 -32.89 -7.49 15.02
N ASP A 190 -32.50 -8.20 13.95
CA ASP A 190 -33.00 -9.53 13.55
C ASP A 190 -31.87 -10.58 13.49
N ALA A 191 -31.13 -10.78 14.57
CA ALA A 191 -30.06 -11.80 14.66
C ALA A 191 -30.63 -13.23 14.78
N GLY A 192 -31.14 -13.78 13.68
CA GLY A 192 -31.40 -15.22 13.51
C GLY A 192 -30.18 -15.95 12.92
N PRO A 193 -30.11 -17.30 13.02
CA PRO A 193 -28.99 -18.06 12.47
C PRO A 193 -28.81 -17.83 10.96
N ASP A 194 -29.89 -17.64 10.20
CA ASP A 194 -29.88 -17.41 8.75
C ASP A 194 -29.94 -15.92 8.35
N GLN A 195 -29.48 -15.01 9.21
CA GLN A 195 -29.52 -13.56 8.96
C GLN A 195 -28.13 -12.93 9.05
N PRO A 196 -27.88 -11.84 8.30
CA PRO A 196 -26.58 -11.18 8.32
C PRO A 196 -26.18 -10.75 9.73
N VAL A 197 -24.95 -11.06 10.11
CA VAL A 197 -24.45 -10.82 11.46
C VAL A 197 -23.09 -10.16 11.42
N THR A 198 -22.85 -9.28 12.39
CA THR A 198 -21.50 -8.82 12.71
C THR A 198 -20.97 -9.67 13.88
N LEU A 199 -19.81 -10.29 13.70
CA LEU A 199 -19.12 -11.07 14.72
C LEU A 199 -17.78 -10.41 15.05
N TYR A 200 -17.55 -10.12 16.31
CA TYR A 200 -16.23 -9.76 16.82
C TYR A 200 -15.62 -10.99 17.49
N ALA A 201 -14.34 -11.25 17.25
CA ALA A 201 -13.59 -12.29 17.94
C ALA A 201 -12.26 -11.74 18.46
N PHE A 202 -11.94 -12.09 19.71
CA PHE A 202 -10.68 -11.74 20.36
C PHE A 202 -10.03 -13.01 20.89
N THR A 203 -8.81 -13.29 20.44
CA THR A 203 -8.07 -14.50 20.83
C THR A 203 -6.73 -14.08 21.42
N PRO A 204 -6.48 -14.34 22.72
CA PRO A 204 -5.17 -14.06 23.31
C PRO A 204 -4.15 -15.08 22.81
N HIS A 205 -2.99 -14.62 22.34
CA HIS A 205 -1.92 -15.49 21.86
C HIS A 205 -0.56 -14.90 22.21
N GLY A 206 0.13 -15.52 23.19
CA GLY A 206 1.32 -14.91 23.78
C GLY A 206 1.01 -13.48 24.22
N PRO A 207 1.85 -12.49 23.86
CA PRO A 207 1.62 -11.11 24.26
C PRO A 207 0.87 -10.30 23.19
N TYR A 208 0.05 -10.99 22.39
CA TYR A 208 -0.82 -10.42 21.35
C TYR A 208 -2.30 -10.74 21.62
N VAL A 209 -3.18 -9.89 21.10
CA VAL A 209 -4.60 -10.22 20.90
C VAL A 209 -4.87 -10.22 19.41
N LEU A 210 -5.29 -11.38 18.88
CA LEU A 210 -5.76 -11.53 17.51
C LEU A 210 -7.22 -11.09 17.48
N THR A 211 -7.53 -10.07 16.68
CA THR A 211 -8.83 -9.44 16.59
C THR A 211 -9.42 -9.66 15.21
N GLN A 212 -10.62 -10.24 15.13
CA GLN A 212 -11.39 -10.31 13.90
C GLN A 212 -12.71 -9.55 14.02
N LEU A 213 -13.09 -8.87 12.95
CA LEU A 213 -14.43 -8.33 12.73
C LEU A 213 -14.93 -8.93 11.40
N VAL A 214 -16.04 -9.66 11.48
CA VAL A 214 -16.66 -10.29 10.30
C VAL A 214 -18.09 -9.80 10.16
N TYR A 215 -18.46 -9.33 8.99
CA TYR A 215 -19.87 -9.14 8.62
C TYR A 215 -20.23 -10.14 7.53
N ALA A 216 -20.98 -11.18 7.87
CA ALA A 216 -21.27 -12.31 6.98
C ALA A 216 -22.79 -12.52 6.80
N PRO A 217 -23.23 -13.31 5.81
CA PRO A 217 -24.65 -13.62 5.57
C PRO A 217 -25.35 -14.34 6.73
N ASP A 218 -24.60 -15.08 7.54
CA ASP A 218 -25.09 -15.86 8.68
C ASP A 218 -23.97 -16.09 9.72
N GLN A 219 -24.35 -16.60 10.90
CA GLN A 219 -23.41 -16.82 12.01
C GLN A 219 -22.38 -17.92 11.74
N ASP A 220 -22.77 -18.99 11.04
CA ASP A 220 -21.88 -20.12 10.77
C ASP A 220 -20.79 -19.72 9.77
N ALA A 221 -21.13 -18.93 8.75
CA ALA A 221 -20.18 -18.33 7.81
C ALA A 221 -19.22 -17.38 8.54
N ALA A 222 -19.72 -16.55 9.47
CA ALA A 222 -18.88 -15.68 10.28
C ALA A 222 -17.88 -16.48 11.14
N ALA A 223 -18.36 -17.48 11.88
CA ALA A 223 -17.54 -18.32 12.73
C ALA A 223 -16.51 -19.13 11.92
N THR A 224 -16.88 -19.61 10.74
CA THR A 224 -15.98 -20.32 9.82
C THR A 224 -14.86 -19.41 9.32
N ALA A 225 -15.17 -18.16 8.94
CA ALA A 225 -14.15 -17.20 8.54
C ALA A 225 -13.20 -16.84 9.68
N VAL A 226 -13.70 -16.68 10.91
CA VAL A 226 -12.84 -16.47 12.09
C VAL A 226 -11.93 -17.69 12.30
N ALA A 227 -12.46 -18.91 12.29
CA ALA A 227 -11.67 -20.13 12.48
C ALA A 227 -10.58 -20.29 11.41
N ALA A 228 -10.91 -20.04 10.14
CA ALA A 228 -9.95 -20.07 9.04
C ALA A 228 -8.87 -18.99 9.20
N THR A 229 -9.26 -17.78 9.59
CA THR A 229 -8.34 -16.67 9.86
C THR A 229 -7.37 -17.01 10.99
N LEU A 230 -7.86 -17.49 12.13
CA LEU A 230 -7.01 -17.88 13.26
C LEU A 230 -6.05 -19.02 12.90
N THR A 231 -6.53 -20.00 12.13
CA THR A 231 -5.70 -21.12 11.64
C THR A 231 -4.51 -20.63 10.81
N ALA A 232 -4.68 -19.59 10.00
CA ALA A 232 -3.61 -18.98 9.23
C ALA A 232 -2.76 -17.99 10.05
N GLN A 233 -3.39 -17.22 10.93
CA GLN A 233 -2.78 -16.10 11.65
C GLN A 233 -1.87 -16.55 12.79
N VAL A 234 -2.25 -17.58 13.56
CA VAL A 234 -1.45 -18.08 14.69
C VAL A 234 -0.02 -18.45 14.28
N PRO A 235 0.21 -19.36 13.30
CA PRO A 235 1.57 -19.70 12.90
C PRO A 235 2.32 -18.56 12.18
N ARG A 236 1.61 -17.54 11.68
CA ARG A 236 2.22 -16.35 11.08
C ARG A 236 2.76 -15.42 12.15
N ILE A 237 1.97 -15.10 13.17
CA ILE A 237 2.41 -14.17 14.22
C ILE A 237 3.55 -14.76 15.07
N ASP A 238 3.64 -16.09 15.18
CA ASP A 238 4.76 -16.77 15.84
C ASP A 238 6.13 -16.51 15.19
N GLN A 239 6.14 -16.03 13.93
CA GLN A 239 7.38 -15.69 13.21
C GLN A 239 7.84 -14.25 13.49
N PHE A 240 6.96 -13.39 13.99
CA PHE A 240 7.28 -12.01 14.25
C PHE A 240 8.24 -11.90 15.44
N VAL A 241 9.34 -11.19 15.23
CA VAL A 241 10.30 -10.86 16.31
C VAL A 241 10.02 -9.43 16.77
N PRO A 242 9.20 -9.22 17.81
CA PRO A 242 8.86 -7.89 18.29
C PRO A 242 10.10 -7.20 18.85
N THR A 243 10.14 -5.88 18.73
CA THR A 243 11.14 -5.11 19.45
C THR A 243 10.78 -5.06 20.93
N ASP A 244 11.77 -5.26 21.80
CA ASP A 244 11.65 -4.97 23.23
C ASP A 244 11.18 -3.52 23.41
N PRO A 245 10.07 -3.26 24.12
CA PRO A 245 9.55 -1.91 24.30
C PRO A 245 10.62 -0.91 24.74
N GLU A 246 11.53 -1.29 25.64
CA GLU A 246 12.60 -0.41 26.13
C GLU A 246 13.55 0.09 25.02
N LYS A 247 13.58 -0.59 23.87
CA LYS A 247 14.44 -0.26 22.71
C LYS A 247 13.73 0.56 21.64
N PHE A 248 12.44 0.88 21.80
CA PHE A 248 11.68 1.63 20.78
C PHE A 248 12.33 2.96 20.41
N ALA A 249 12.80 3.74 21.38
CA ALA A 249 13.43 5.03 21.10
C ALA A 249 14.73 4.90 20.25
N ALA A 250 15.40 3.75 20.28
CA ALA A 250 16.63 3.50 19.54
C ALA A 250 16.39 2.88 18.15
N LEU A 251 15.14 2.53 17.81
CA LEU A 251 14.85 1.93 16.50
C LEU A 251 15.21 2.89 15.36
N PRO A 252 15.96 2.44 14.34
CA PRO A 252 16.19 3.22 13.13
C PRO A 252 14.86 3.47 12.40
N MET A 253 14.59 4.73 12.05
CA MET A 253 13.36 5.12 11.33
C MET A 253 13.38 4.71 9.86
N ASP A 254 14.58 4.68 9.27
CA ASP A 254 14.81 4.30 7.87
C ASP A 254 16.10 3.47 7.77
N PRO A 255 16.04 2.17 8.09
CA PRO A 255 17.23 1.31 8.07
C PRO A 255 17.85 1.17 6.69
N SER A 256 17.07 1.36 5.63
CA SER A 256 17.46 1.13 4.23
C SER A 256 17.88 2.41 3.50
N GLY A 257 17.63 3.58 4.10
CA GLY A 257 17.79 4.90 3.48
C GLY A 257 16.77 5.17 2.38
N MET A 258 15.78 4.30 2.16
CA MET A 258 14.83 4.45 1.05
C MET A 258 13.71 5.42 1.40
N LEU A 259 13.27 5.43 2.66
CA LEU A 259 12.17 6.28 3.10
C LEU A 259 12.57 7.76 3.02
N SER A 260 13.82 8.11 3.32
CA SER A 260 14.29 9.50 3.19
C SER A 260 14.31 10.00 1.74
N HIS A 261 14.36 9.09 0.76
CA HIS A 261 14.23 9.37 -0.67
C HIS A 261 12.81 9.15 -1.20
N THR A 262 11.82 8.92 -0.34
CA THR A 262 10.40 8.85 -0.72
C THR A 262 9.80 10.24 -0.54
N MET A 263 9.06 10.72 -1.54
CA MET A 263 8.51 12.07 -1.50
C MET A 263 7.57 12.25 -0.30
N PRO A 264 7.75 13.31 0.51
CA PRO A 264 6.78 13.67 1.53
C PRO A 264 5.60 14.45 0.92
N PRO A 265 4.43 14.46 1.58
CA PRO A 265 3.25 15.12 1.03
C PRO A 265 3.47 16.64 0.91
N PRO A 266 2.98 17.27 -0.17
CA PRO A 266 3.29 18.66 -0.50
C PRO A 266 2.81 19.60 0.62
N THR A 267 3.63 20.52 1.11
CA THR A 267 3.34 21.35 2.30
C THR A 267 2.46 22.58 2.01
N PHE A 268 1.73 22.59 0.88
CA PHE A 268 0.85 23.68 0.45
C PHE A 268 -0.39 23.09 -0.25
N PRO A 269 -1.60 23.67 -0.09
CA PRO A 269 -1.94 24.87 0.68
C PRO A 269 -1.91 24.67 2.20
N ASP A 270 -1.88 23.42 2.66
CA ASP A 270 -1.92 23.08 4.08
C ASP A 270 -0.52 23.12 4.70
N PRO A 271 -0.28 23.96 5.73
CA PRO A 271 1.01 23.98 6.43
C PRO A 271 1.28 22.60 7.07
N PRO A 272 2.56 22.19 7.22
CA PRO A 272 2.92 20.89 7.81
C PRO A 272 2.24 20.60 9.16
N SER A 273 1.98 21.64 9.96
CA SER A 273 1.36 21.55 11.27
C SER A 273 -0.15 21.26 11.26
N SER A 274 -0.84 21.39 10.12
CA SER A 274 -2.28 21.10 10.03
C SER A 274 -2.58 19.65 9.63
N ARG A 275 -1.56 18.85 9.28
CA ARG A 275 -1.74 17.44 8.96
C ARG A 275 -1.58 16.58 10.19
N LEU A 276 -2.56 15.72 10.44
CA LEU A 276 -2.39 14.61 11.37
C LEU A 276 -1.27 13.70 10.82
N PRO A 277 -0.33 13.25 11.65
CA PRO A 277 0.69 12.30 11.22
C PRO A 277 0.02 11.05 10.66
N ASP A 278 0.32 10.70 9.41
CA ASP A 278 -0.18 9.47 8.82
C ASP A 278 0.66 8.29 9.35
N ALA A 279 0.02 7.43 10.12
CA ALA A 279 0.62 6.23 10.69
C ALA A 279 1.15 5.27 9.60
N LYS A 280 0.68 5.39 8.35
CA LYS A 280 1.13 4.57 7.22
C LYS A 280 2.49 4.99 6.65
N VAL A 281 2.97 6.21 6.91
CA VAL A 281 4.23 6.69 6.30
C VAL A 281 5.44 5.90 6.80
N GLY A 282 6.02 5.04 5.98
CA GLY A 282 7.12 4.17 6.41
C GLY A 282 7.53 3.09 5.41
N SER A 283 8.45 2.23 5.84
CA SER A 283 8.89 1.06 5.09
C SER A 283 8.11 -0.21 5.46
N TYR A 284 7.87 -1.05 4.46
CA TYR A 284 7.10 -2.30 4.55
C TYR A 284 7.83 -3.43 3.82
N LEU A 285 7.80 -4.61 4.42
CA LEU A 285 8.29 -5.85 3.82
C LEU A 285 7.29 -6.38 2.77
N PRO A 286 7.68 -7.37 1.94
CA PRO A 286 6.89 -7.77 0.77
C PRO A 286 5.46 -8.24 1.05
N ARG A 287 5.19 -8.97 2.16
CA ARG A 287 3.81 -9.36 2.49
C ARG A 287 3.04 -8.16 3.03
N ALA A 288 3.69 -7.34 3.85
CA ALA A 288 3.10 -6.11 4.35
C ALA A 288 2.64 -5.17 3.23
N ALA A 289 3.42 -5.08 2.15
CA ALA A 289 3.13 -4.24 0.98
C ALA A 289 1.79 -4.59 0.31
N LEU A 290 1.35 -5.85 0.38
CA LEU A 290 0.09 -6.32 -0.21
C LEU A 290 -1.15 -5.71 0.47
N HIS A 291 -1.08 -5.35 1.75
CA HIS A 291 -2.21 -4.71 2.42
C HIS A 291 -2.57 -3.33 1.83
N PHE A 292 -1.64 -2.70 1.13
CA PHE A 292 -1.81 -1.37 0.54
C PHE A 292 -2.31 -1.39 -0.90
N GLN A 293 -2.37 -2.58 -1.52
CA GLN A 293 -2.73 -2.73 -2.93
C GLN A 293 -4.24 -2.82 -3.11
N ASP A 294 -4.78 -2.27 -4.19
CA ASP A 294 -6.20 -2.42 -4.52
C ASP A 294 -6.55 -3.88 -4.85
N ASP A 295 -5.71 -4.55 -5.64
CA ASP A 295 -5.82 -5.99 -5.95
C ASP A 295 -4.60 -6.77 -5.40
N PRO A 296 -4.61 -7.18 -4.11
CA PRO A 296 -3.51 -7.92 -3.52
C PRO A 296 -3.31 -9.30 -4.14
N ALA A 297 -4.37 -9.94 -4.64
CA ALA A 297 -4.30 -11.26 -5.25
C ALA A 297 -3.63 -11.20 -6.63
N GLY A 298 -3.96 -10.18 -7.42
CA GLY A 298 -3.33 -9.95 -8.73
C GLY A 298 -1.88 -9.47 -8.63
N VAL A 299 -1.53 -8.68 -7.62
CA VAL A 299 -0.18 -8.10 -7.48
C VAL A 299 0.81 -9.01 -6.77
N ALA A 300 0.37 -9.91 -5.88
CA ALA A 300 1.24 -10.85 -5.18
C ALA A 300 2.22 -11.62 -6.10
N PRO A 301 1.78 -12.27 -7.19
CA PRO A 301 2.70 -12.96 -8.10
C PRO A 301 3.65 -12.00 -8.84
N LEU A 302 3.26 -10.73 -9.05
CA LEU A 302 4.10 -9.71 -9.67
C LEU A 302 5.24 -9.30 -8.74
N PHE A 303 4.92 -9.07 -7.45
CA PHE A 303 5.92 -8.76 -6.42
C PHE A 303 6.87 -9.92 -6.18
N GLU A 304 6.37 -11.16 -6.16
CA GLU A 304 7.21 -12.36 -6.05
C GLU A 304 8.16 -12.49 -7.25
N ALA A 305 7.64 -12.38 -8.48
CA ALA A 305 8.46 -12.46 -9.70
C ALA A 305 9.51 -11.35 -9.78
N ALA A 306 9.16 -10.14 -9.34
CA ALA A 306 10.09 -9.00 -9.26
C ALA A 306 11.13 -9.18 -8.14
N GLY A 307 10.89 -10.07 -7.16
CA GLY A 307 11.71 -10.19 -5.96
C GLY A 307 11.68 -8.90 -5.15
N LEU A 308 10.47 -8.40 -4.84
CA LEU A 308 10.26 -7.24 -3.97
C LEU A 308 11.01 -7.46 -2.65
N ARG A 309 11.74 -6.44 -2.21
CA ARG A 309 12.50 -6.43 -0.94
C ARG A 309 11.89 -5.47 0.07
N GLU A 310 11.43 -4.32 -0.40
CA GLU A 310 10.93 -3.23 0.44
C GLU A 310 9.97 -2.37 -0.38
N MET A 311 8.87 -1.95 0.25
CA MET A 311 8.00 -0.88 -0.23
C MET A 311 8.11 0.29 0.75
N THR A 312 8.32 1.51 0.26
CA THR A 312 8.12 2.72 1.07
C THR A 312 6.82 3.38 0.69
N TYR A 313 6.10 3.84 1.70
CA TYR A 313 4.83 4.54 1.54
C TYR A 313 4.96 5.93 2.14
N ASP A 314 4.75 6.95 1.33
CA ASP A 314 4.54 8.33 1.76
C ASP A 314 3.61 9.01 0.73
N GLN A 315 3.95 10.18 0.19
CA GLN A 315 3.21 10.79 -0.93
C GLN A 315 3.32 9.94 -2.20
N THR A 316 4.54 9.51 -2.51
CA THR A 316 4.79 8.49 -3.54
C THR A 316 4.98 7.13 -2.89
N ILE A 317 4.77 6.07 -3.67
CA ILE A 317 5.13 4.71 -3.26
C ILE A 317 6.35 4.29 -4.06
N LEU A 318 7.36 3.76 -3.38
CA LEU A 318 8.51 3.15 -4.04
C LEU A 318 8.56 1.65 -3.75
N TYR A 319 9.03 0.88 -4.73
CA TYR A 319 9.27 -0.55 -4.59
C TYR A 319 10.72 -0.87 -4.95
N ARG A 320 11.52 -1.34 -3.98
CA ARG A 320 12.86 -1.86 -4.23
C ARG A 320 12.79 -3.34 -4.54
N VAL A 321 13.21 -3.72 -5.74
CA VAL A 321 13.12 -5.08 -6.26
C VAL A 321 14.50 -5.70 -6.46
N LYS A 322 14.58 -6.90 -7.04
CA LYS A 322 15.84 -7.64 -7.06
C LYS A 322 16.93 -7.03 -7.95
N ASP A 323 16.54 -6.42 -9.07
CA ASP A 323 17.41 -5.81 -10.06
C ASP A 323 16.66 -4.85 -11.01
N ALA A 324 17.40 -4.19 -11.91
CA ALA A 324 16.84 -3.22 -12.84
C ALA A 324 15.97 -3.81 -13.96
N ALA A 325 16.14 -5.08 -14.32
CA ALA A 325 15.28 -5.74 -15.29
C ALA A 325 13.91 -6.04 -14.66
N ALA A 326 13.90 -6.49 -13.41
CA ALA A 326 12.71 -6.68 -12.61
C ALA A 326 11.95 -5.36 -12.41
N ALA A 327 12.65 -4.26 -12.14
CA ALA A 327 12.02 -2.95 -11.97
C ALA A 327 11.28 -2.49 -13.24
N LYS A 328 11.92 -2.61 -14.41
CA LYS A 328 11.29 -2.30 -15.70
C LYS A 328 10.07 -3.16 -15.97
N LYS A 329 10.17 -4.47 -15.71
CA LYS A 329 9.02 -5.37 -15.88
C LYS A 329 7.87 -5.01 -14.92
N LEU A 330 8.19 -4.69 -13.66
CA LEU A 330 7.17 -4.34 -12.68
C LEU A 330 6.46 -3.01 -13.02
N VAL A 331 7.13 -2.04 -13.66
CA VAL A 331 6.47 -0.85 -14.22
C VAL A 331 5.37 -1.23 -15.22
N ASP A 332 5.68 -2.13 -16.15
CA ASP A 332 4.70 -2.63 -17.13
C ASP A 332 3.57 -3.40 -16.46
N ASP A 333 3.92 -4.31 -15.56
CA ASP A 333 2.97 -5.18 -14.88
C ASP A 333 1.98 -4.37 -14.00
N LEU A 334 2.46 -3.34 -13.28
CA LEU A 334 1.62 -2.47 -12.47
C LEU A 334 0.71 -1.58 -13.32
N ALA A 335 1.21 -1.04 -14.43
CA ALA A 335 0.39 -0.28 -15.37
C ALA A 335 -0.72 -1.16 -15.99
N ASP A 336 -0.37 -2.39 -16.39
CA ASP A 336 -1.34 -3.32 -16.96
C ASP A 336 -2.34 -3.84 -15.91
N LEU A 337 -1.90 -4.05 -14.66
CA LEU A 337 -2.80 -4.40 -13.56
C LEU A 337 -3.79 -3.26 -13.29
N THR A 338 -3.29 -2.03 -13.15
CA THR A 338 -4.13 -0.83 -12.99
C THR A 338 -5.17 -0.74 -14.10
N GLY A 339 -4.77 -1.01 -15.35
CA GLY A 339 -5.67 -1.03 -16.51
C GLY A 339 -6.81 -2.06 -16.41
N ARG A 340 -6.64 -3.14 -15.64
CA ARG A 340 -7.65 -4.18 -15.44
C ARG A 340 -8.49 -3.99 -14.18
N THR A 341 -7.93 -3.37 -13.14
CA THR A 341 -8.56 -3.29 -11.81
C THR A 341 -9.31 -1.99 -11.59
N GLU A 342 -8.85 -0.89 -12.18
CA GLU A 342 -9.47 0.42 -12.01
C GLU A 342 -10.68 0.61 -12.94
N VAL A 343 -11.51 1.61 -12.63
CA VAL A 343 -12.75 1.89 -13.37
C VAL A 343 -12.46 2.63 -14.67
N SER A 344 -13.07 2.19 -15.78
CA SER A 344 -13.05 2.89 -17.09
C SER A 344 -11.66 3.35 -17.54
N THR A 345 -10.67 2.46 -17.48
CA THR A 345 -9.28 2.87 -17.72
C THR A 345 -8.95 3.14 -19.18
N ARG A 346 -7.96 4.00 -19.40
CA ARG A 346 -7.32 4.21 -20.71
C ARG A 346 -5.86 4.62 -20.53
N PRO A 347 -4.98 4.33 -21.52
CA PRO A 347 -3.62 4.84 -21.51
C PRO A 347 -3.60 6.37 -21.41
N ALA A 348 -2.69 6.91 -20.60
CA ALA A 348 -2.39 8.33 -20.53
C ALA A 348 -0.98 8.60 -21.10
N ASN A 349 -0.68 9.86 -21.41
CA ASN A 349 0.65 10.24 -21.85
C ASN A 349 1.69 9.84 -20.78
N ALA A 350 2.76 9.19 -21.22
CA ALA A 350 3.92 8.90 -20.39
C ALA A 350 4.58 10.18 -19.87
N VAL A 351 5.51 10.06 -18.93
CA VAL A 351 6.25 11.20 -18.38
C VAL A 351 7.22 11.74 -19.44
N ASP A 352 7.13 13.05 -19.71
CA ASP A 352 7.97 13.71 -20.70
C ASP A 352 9.46 13.54 -20.36
N PHE A 353 10.26 13.21 -21.38
CA PHE A 353 11.71 12.96 -21.27
C PHE A 353 12.12 11.80 -20.34
N LEU A 354 11.17 10.96 -19.91
CA LEU A 354 11.41 9.77 -19.10
C LEU A 354 10.97 8.49 -19.85
N PRO A 355 11.78 8.01 -20.82
CA PRO A 355 11.47 6.79 -21.56
C PRO A 355 11.33 5.58 -20.63
N GLY A 356 10.33 4.74 -20.90
CA GLY A 356 10.00 3.58 -20.06
C GLY A 356 9.06 3.89 -18.90
N SER A 357 8.61 5.13 -18.73
CA SER A 357 7.48 5.44 -17.85
C SER A 357 6.15 5.02 -18.51
N ARG A 358 5.19 4.62 -17.69
CA ARG A 358 3.82 4.27 -18.13
C ARG A 358 2.80 4.95 -17.26
N CYS A 359 1.80 5.55 -17.89
CA CYS A 359 0.70 6.20 -17.17
C CYS A 359 -0.66 5.68 -17.64
N VAL A 360 -1.59 5.56 -16.70
CA VAL A 360 -2.96 5.09 -16.89
C VAL A 360 -3.91 6.10 -16.28
N GLN A 361 -4.95 6.47 -17.01
CA GLN A 361 -6.07 7.23 -16.47
C GLN A 361 -7.20 6.26 -16.11
N SER A 362 -7.81 6.43 -14.96
CA SER A 362 -9.09 5.82 -14.58
C SER A 362 -10.13 6.90 -14.27
N GLU A 363 -11.40 6.51 -14.32
CA GLU A 363 -12.47 7.32 -13.74
C GLU A 363 -12.53 7.05 -12.23
N MET A 364 -12.76 8.08 -11.43
CA MET A 364 -13.14 7.87 -10.03
C MET A 364 -14.54 7.29 -9.97
N ASP A 365 -14.81 6.43 -8.99
CA ASP A 365 -16.15 5.89 -8.78
C ASP A 365 -17.16 7.06 -8.62
N PRO A 366 -18.15 7.20 -9.53
CA PRO A 366 -19.08 8.31 -9.51
C PRO A 366 -20.01 8.29 -8.29
N THR A 367 -20.10 7.17 -7.56
CA THR A 367 -20.82 7.08 -6.29
C THR A 367 -20.08 7.75 -5.13
N MET A 368 -18.77 7.95 -5.26
CA MET A 368 -17.91 8.63 -4.29
C MET A 368 -17.68 10.09 -4.69
N THR A 369 -17.18 10.32 -5.89
CA THR A 369 -16.89 11.66 -6.42
C THR A 369 -16.72 11.63 -7.94
N ASN A 370 -17.08 12.72 -8.62
CA ASN A 370 -16.81 12.86 -10.05
C ASN A 370 -15.36 13.29 -10.26
N GLY A 371 -14.60 12.56 -11.07
CA GLY A 371 -13.21 12.90 -11.38
C GLY A 371 -12.47 11.81 -12.13
N SER A 372 -11.18 12.02 -12.34
CA SER A 372 -10.27 11.00 -12.86
C SER A 372 -9.11 10.83 -11.90
N MET A 373 -8.58 9.61 -11.85
CA MET A 373 -7.29 9.33 -11.22
C MET A 373 -6.27 9.00 -12.30
N PHE A 374 -5.05 9.47 -12.11
CA PHE A 374 -3.92 9.23 -13.00
C PHE A 374 -2.84 8.51 -12.23
N TYR A 375 -2.54 7.30 -12.67
CA TYR A 375 -1.47 6.47 -12.13
C TYR A 375 -0.28 6.55 -13.07
N CYS A 376 0.91 6.81 -12.53
CA CYS A 376 2.15 6.83 -13.30
C CYS A 376 3.21 5.97 -12.62
N PHE A 377 3.90 5.18 -13.44
CA PHE A 377 4.92 4.24 -13.03
C PHE A 377 6.22 4.52 -13.79
N ALA A 378 7.35 4.43 -13.10
CA ALA A 378 8.67 4.56 -13.69
C ALA A 378 9.70 3.75 -12.90
N ALA A 379 10.89 3.56 -13.44
CA ALA A 379 11.97 2.85 -12.74
C ALA A 379 13.30 3.59 -12.84
N LEU A 380 14.06 3.58 -11.74
CA LEU A 380 15.47 3.94 -11.70
C LEU A 380 16.24 2.82 -11.00
N ASN A 381 17.22 2.24 -11.69
CA ASN A 381 17.94 1.06 -11.20
C ASN A 381 16.96 -0.04 -10.76
N ASP A 382 17.10 -0.58 -9.55
CA ASP A 382 16.26 -1.60 -8.94
C ASP A 382 15.04 -1.02 -8.19
N THR A 383 14.72 0.25 -8.37
CA THR A 383 13.60 0.93 -7.68
C THR A 383 12.52 1.34 -8.67
N VAL A 384 11.29 0.93 -8.38
CA VAL A 384 10.08 1.36 -9.10
C VAL A 384 9.42 2.50 -8.34
N ILE A 385 8.96 3.51 -9.08
CA ILE A 385 8.18 4.64 -8.62
C ILE A 385 6.73 4.39 -9.00
N ALA A 386 5.81 4.55 -8.06
CA ALA A 386 4.37 4.56 -8.29
C ALA A 386 3.77 5.84 -7.71
N VAL A 387 3.04 6.56 -8.56
CA VAL A 387 2.37 7.82 -8.24
C VAL A 387 0.91 7.70 -8.64
N HIS A 388 0.03 8.29 -7.83
CA HIS A 388 -1.36 8.53 -8.19
C HIS A 388 -1.72 10.00 -7.93
N ASN A 389 -2.42 10.64 -8.86
CA ASN A 389 -2.83 12.03 -8.73
C ASN A 389 -4.18 12.26 -9.42
N ALA A 390 -4.99 13.20 -8.92
CA ALA A 390 -6.25 13.58 -9.55
C ALA A 390 -6.06 14.46 -10.81
N ASP A 391 -4.85 15.00 -11.02
CA ASP A 391 -4.47 15.77 -12.20
C ASP A 391 -3.40 15.04 -13.03
N ALA A 392 -3.62 14.99 -14.35
CA ALA A 392 -2.72 14.31 -15.27
C ALA A 392 -1.31 14.91 -15.29
N THR A 393 -1.22 16.24 -15.24
CA THR A 393 0.06 16.94 -15.24
C THR A 393 0.76 16.78 -13.90
N GLY A 394 -0.01 16.85 -12.80
CA GLY A 394 0.43 16.53 -11.44
C GLY A 394 1.09 15.16 -11.37
N ALA A 395 0.41 14.09 -11.81
CA ALA A 395 0.97 12.72 -11.80
C ALA A 395 2.31 12.61 -12.54
N ARG A 396 2.42 13.25 -13.71
CA ARG A 396 3.68 13.23 -14.48
C ARG A 396 4.79 14.04 -13.82
N GLN A 397 4.47 15.22 -13.29
CA GLN A 397 5.45 16.09 -12.62
C GLN A 397 5.95 15.47 -11.30
N GLU A 398 5.05 14.85 -10.55
CA GLU A 398 5.34 14.15 -9.30
C GLU A 398 6.22 12.92 -9.55
N THR A 399 5.93 12.14 -10.60
CA THR A 399 6.80 11.01 -11.02
C THR A 399 8.19 11.49 -11.43
N ALA A 400 8.27 12.58 -12.20
CA ALA A 400 9.53 13.21 -12.59
C ALA A 400 10.33 13.73 -11.39
N ALA A 401 9.64 14.32 -10.40
CA ALA A 401 10.27 14.83 -9.19
C ALA A 401 10.81 13.70 -8.31
N GLN A 402 10.04 12.62 -8.13
CA GLN A 402 10.48 11.43 -7.42
C GLN A 402 11.68 10.76 -8.11
N TYR A 403 11.71 10.73 -9.44
CA TYR A 403 12.86 10.23 -10.20
C TYR A 403 14.13 11.06 -9.92
N LYS A 404 14.03 12.40 -9.90
CA LYS A 404 15.14 13.29 -9.53
C LYS A 404 15.60 13.09 -8.09
N MET A 405 14.67 12.85 -7.16
CA MET A 405 14.97 12.58 -5.76
C MET A 405 15.85 11.34 -5.60
N LEU A 406 15.58 10.28 -6.36
CA LEU A 406 16.38 9.05 -6.35
C LEU A 406 17.75 9.17 -7.04
N LEU A 407 17.97 10.21 -7.86
CA LEU A 407 19.29 10.51 -8.44
C LEU A 407 20.19 11.26 -7.46
N THR A 408 19.62 11.85 -6.42
CA THR A 408 20.39 12.56 -5.39
C THR A 408 21.08 11.51 -4.49
N PRO A 409 22.36 11.70 -4.13
CA PRO A 409 23.11 10.76 -3.31
C PRO A 409 22.54 10.52 -1.91
#